data_AF-A0A5C8JN05-F1
#
_entry.id   AF-A0A5C8JN05-F1
#
_cell.length_a   1.000
_cell.length_b   1.000
_cell.length_c   1.000
_cell.angle_alpha   90.00
_cell.angle_beta   90.00
_cell.angle_gamma   90.00
#
_symmetry.space_group_name_H-M   'P 1'
#
loop_
_entity.id
_entity.type
_entity.pdbx_description
1 polymer ?
#
loop_
_entity_poly.entity_id
_entity_poly.type
_entity_poly.pdbx_seq_one_letter_code
_entity_poly.pdbx_strand_id
1 'polypeptide(L)'
;MGEKKTYKPLDDLLESTGMKYSAIAAKSNIDKSYLYRLRKKPSKLDVELIKKISDATGIDKHKLFEVSYFFTLKVDKLQHKSFSKENQ
;
A
#
# COMPACT_ATOMS: atom_id res chain seq x y z
N MET A 1 5.90 2.14 -22.22
CA MET A 1 5.70 2.90 -20.96
C MET A 1 5.40 1.90 -19.87
N GLY A 2 6.30 1.72 -18.90
CA GLY A 2 6.16 0.66 -17.90
C GLY A 2 4.91 0.85 -17.05
N GLU A 3 4.05 -0.16 -17.01
CA GLU A 3 2.86 -0.19 -16.16
C GLU A 3 3.25 0.22 -14.73
N LYS A 4 2.50 1.17 -14.13
CA LYS A 4 2.69 1.50 -12.71
C LYS A 4 2.43 0.23 -11.90
N LYS A 5 3.50 -0.43 -11.45
CA LYS A 5 3.47 -1.65 -10.63
C LYS A 5 3.01 -1.39 -9.18
N THR A 6 2.62 -0.17 -8.84
CA THR A 6 2.21 0.26 -7.49
C THR A 6 0.69 0.42 -7.39
N TYR A 7 0.17 0.24 -6.18
CA TYR A 7 -1.26 0.38 -5.89
C TYR A 7 -1.62 1.85 -5.72
N LYS A 8 -2.28 2.40 -6.74
CA LYS A 8 -2.63 3.82 -6.81
C LYS A 8 -3.30 4.39 -5.54
N PRO A 9 -4.26 3.72 -4.87
CA PRO A 9 -4.86 4.25 -3.65
C PRO A 9 -3.87 4.54 -2.51
N LEU A 10 -2.82 3.73 -2.37
CA LEU A 10 -1.78 4.00 -1.38
C LEU A 10 -0.88 5.16 -1.82
N ASP A 11 -0.54 5.23 -3.10
CA ASP A 11 0.26 6.32 -3.66
C ASP A 11 -0.48 7.66 -3.49
N ASP A 12 -1.77 7.73 -3.83
CA ASP A 12 -2.61 8.92 -3.71
C ASP A 12 -2.69 9.40 -2.24
N LEU A 13 -2.84 8.47 -1.27
CA LEU A 13 -2.80 8.81 0.16
C LEU A 13 -1.48 9.43 0.57
N LEU A 14 -0.35 8.82 0.18
CA LEU A 14 0.97 9.32 0.52
C LEU A 14 1.26 10.66 -0.16
N GLU A 15 0.87 10.84 -1.41
CA GLU A 15 1.06 12.09 -2.17
C GLU A 15 0.21 13.23 -1.61
N SER A 16 -0.98 12.94 -1.06
CA SER A 16 -1.85 13.96 -0.43
C SER A 16 -1.21 14.69 0.75
N THR A 17 -0.17 14.10 1.34
CA THR A 17 0.58 14.69 2.47
C THR A 17 1.54 15.80 2.01
N GLY A 18 1.80 15.91 0.71
CA GLY A 18 2.83 16.78 0.14
C GLY A 18 4.28 16.33 0.43
N MET A 19 4.46 15.20 1.13
CA MET A 19 5.78 14.70 1.50
C MET A 19 6.41 13.88 0.38
N LYS A 20 7.73 14.02 0.19
CA LYS A 20 8.50 13.12 -0.67
C LYS A 20 8.55 11.72 -0.03
N TYR A 21 8.43 10.66 -0.83
CA TYR A 21 8.52 9.28 -0.35
C TYR A 21 9.80 8.97 0.47
N SER A 22 10.93 9.60 0.14
CA SER A 22 12.17 9.46 0.92
C SER A 22 12.03 10.04 2.33
N ALA A 23 11.31 11.17 2.48
CA ALA A 23 11.07 11.79 3.78
C ALA A 23 10.09 10.94 4.61
N ILE A 24 9.06 10.37 3.97
CA ILE A 24 8.12 9.44 4.63
C ILE A 24 8.86 8.21 5.15
N ALA A 25 9.71 7.60 4.32
CA ALA A 25 10.49 6.43 4.71
C ALA A 25 11.41 6.73 5.90
N ALA A 26 12.15 7.83 5.83
CA ALA A 26 13.03 8.27 6.91
C ALA A 26 12.28 8.54 8.22
N LYS A 27 11.17 9.29 8.18
CA LYS A 27 10.35 9.59 9.37
C LYS A 27 9.66 8.35 9.95
N SER A 28 9.29 7.39 9.10
CA SER A 28 8.68 6.12 9.52
C SER A 28 9.72 5.10 10.01
N ASN A 29 11.01 5.46 10.01
CA ASN A 29 12.13 4.57 10.31
C ASN A 29 12.11 3.27 9.48
N ILE A 30 11.86 3.40 8.17
CA ILE A 30 11.90 2.29 7.21
C ILE A 30 12.77 2.65 6.01
N ASP A 31 13.32 1.63 5.36
CA ASP A 31 14.08 1.82 4.15
C ASP A 31 13.19 2.28 2.98
N LYS A 32 13.74 3.14 2.10
CA LYS A 32 13.03 3.68 0.94
C LYS A 32 12.61 2.57 -0.05
N SER A 33 13.46 1.55 -0.24
CA SER A 33 13.11 0.40 -1.08
C SER A 33 12.00 -0.43 -0.43
N TYR A 34 11.95 -0.49 0.90
CA TYR A 34 10.89 -1.17 1.62
C TYR A 34 9.55 -0.45 1.46
N LEU A 35 9.51 0.88 1.60
CA LEU A 35 8.31 1.67 1.31
C LEU A 35 7.82 1.43 -0.13
N TYR A 36 8.74 1.35 -1.11
CA TYR A 36 8.36 1.02 -2.49
C TYR A 36 7.76 -0.39 -2.62
N ARG A 37 8.26 -1.39 -1.88
CA ARG A 37 7.65 -2.73 -1.84
C ARG A 37 6.23 -2.70 -1.24
N LEU A 38 6.02 -1.94 -0.16
CA LEU A 38 4.69 -1.76 0.44
C LEU A 38 3.71 -1.10 -0.54
N ARG A 39 4.17 -0.11 -1.32
CA ARG A 39 3.39 0.51 -2.39
C ARG A 39 2.99 -0.46 -3.49
N LYS A 40 3.78 -1.49 -3.77
CA LYS A 40 3.40 -2.58 -4.71
C LYS A 40 2.44 -3.59 -4.10
N LYS A 41 2.62 -3.89 -2.81
CA LYS A 41 1.84 -4.89 -2.09
C LYS A 41 1.36 -4.33 -0.73
N PRO A 42 0.32 -3.50 -0.73
CA PRO A 42 -0.24 -2.88 0.48
C PRO A 42 -0.71 -3.90 1.52
N SER A 43 -1.02 -5.14 1.13
CA SER A 43 -1.37 -6.22 2.09
C SER A 43 -0.24 -6.60 3.06
N LYS A 44 0.96 -6.04 2.89
CA LYS A 44 2.07 -6.16 3.83
C LYS A 44 2.12 -5.02 4.86
N LEU A 45 1.18 -4.07 4.81
CA LEU A 45 0.99 -3.09 5.87
C LEU A 45 0.34 -3.78 7.08
N ASP A 46 1.17 -4.18 8.02
CA ASP A 46 0.73 -4.61 9.35
C ASP A 46 0.42 -3.41 10.26
N VAL A 47 -0.09 -3.70 11.45
CA VAL A 47 -0.50 -2.67 12.43
C VAL A 47 0.68 -1.77 12.84
N GLU A 48 1.89 -2.33 12.96
CA GLU A 48 3.08 -1.57 13.36
C GLU A 48 3.52 -0.60 12.24
N LEU A 49 3.54 -1.05 10.99
CA LEU A 49 3.86 -0.23 9.83
C LEU A 49 2.81 0.84 9.59
N ILE A 50 1.53 0.51 9.74
CA ILE A 50 0.43 1.49 9.67
C ILE A 50 0.65 2.57 10.73
N LYS A 51 0.98 2.18 11.96
CA LYS A 51 1.26 3.14 13.03
C LYS A 51 2.46 4.03 12.66
N LYS A 52 3.59 3.46 12.24
CA LYS A 52 4.80 4.22 11.86
C LYS A 52 4.52 5.23 10.74
N ILE A 53 3.82 4.80 9.68
CA ILE A 53 3.49 5.66 8.54
C ILE A 53 2.48 6.74 8.96
N SER A 54 1.47 6.39 9.74
CA SER A 54 0.50 7.35 10.29
C SER A 54 1.19 8.42 11.12
N ASP A 55 2.01 8.02 12.09
CA ASP A 55 2.73 8.93 12.97
C ASP A 55 3.72 9.82 12.16
N ALA A 56 4.30 9.31 11.07
CA ALA A 56 5.22 10.05 10.20
C ALA A 56 4.56 11.06 9.24
N THR A 57 3.33 10.75 8.80
CA THR A 57 2.64 11.47 7.70
C THR A 57 1.41 12.24 8.15
N GLY A 58 0.89 11.94 9.34
CA GLY A 58 -0.41 12.44 9.82
C GLY A 58 -1.62 11.77 9.15
N ILE A 59 -1.42 10.76 8.29
CA ILE A 59 -2.53 10.01 7.70
C ILE A 59 -3.23 9.19 8.78
N ASP A 60 -4.56 9.15 8.72
CA ASP A 60 -5.38 8.30 9.59
C ASP A 60 -5.02 6.81 9.42
N LYS A 61 -4.79 6.13 10.55
CA LYS A 61 -4.51 4.69 10.63
C LYS A 61 -5.61 3.86 9.97
N HIS A 62 -6.87 4.27 10.12
CA HIS A 62 -8.00 3.59 9.50
C HIS A 62 -7.94 3.65 7.97
N LYS A 63 -7.55 4.78 7.39
CA LYS A 63 -7.39 4.91 5.93
C LYS A 63 -6.27 4.02 5.39
N LEU A 64 -5.15 3.93 6.10
CA LEU A 64 -4.05 3.04 5.74
C LEU A 64 -4.45 1.56 5.85
N PHE A 65 -5.21 1.21 6.89
CA PHE A 65 -5.78 -0.13 7.06
C PHE A 65 -6.76 -0.49 5.94
N GLU A 66 -7.70 0.40 5.61
CA GLU A 66 -8.67 0.20 4.53
C GLU A 66 -7.98 -0.07 3.20
N VAL A 67 -6.92 0.67 2.88
CA VAL A 67 -6.13 0.45 1.66
C VAL A 67 -5.47 -0.93 1.64
N SER A 68 -4.91 -1.38 2.77
CA SER A 68 -4.36 -2.73 2.91
C SER A 68 -5.44 -3.81 2.72
N TYR A 69 -6.60 -3.61 3.35
CA TYR A 69 -7.74 -4.53 3.32
C TYR A 69 -8.36 -4.63 1.92
N PHE A 70 -8.69 -3.51 1.28
CA PHE A 70 -9.29 -3.49 -0.06
C PHE A 70 -8.34 -4.01 -1.13
N PHE A 71 -7.02 -3.82 -0.96
CA PHE A 71 -6.05 -4.47 -1.83
C PHE A 71 -6.17 -6.00 -1.74
N THR A 72 -6.21 -6.54 -0.52
CA THR A 72 -6.34 -7.99 -0.28
C THR A 72 -7.63 -8.53 -0.90
N LEU A 73 -8.78 -7.87 -0.62
CA LEU A 73 -10.06 -8.25 -1.23
C LEU A 73 -10.04 -8.22 -2.77
N LYS A 74 -9.35 -7.25 -3.37
CA LYS A 74 -9.23 -7.16 -4.83
C LYS A 74 -8.38 -8.29 -5.39
N VAL A 75 -7.26 -8.61 -4.74
CA VAL A 75 -6.40 -9.72 -5.11
C VAL A 75 -7.14 -11.06 -4.98
N ASP A 76 -7.83 -11.28 -3.88
CA ASP A 76 -8.60 -12.51 -3.64
C ASP A 76 -9.69 -12.69 -4.70
N LYS A 77 -10.46 -11.63 -5.00
CA LYS A 77 -11.48 -11.65 -6.08
C LYS A 77 -10.89 -11.97 -7.45
N LEU A 78 -9.66 -11.49 -7.74
CA LEU A 78 -8.98 -11.81 -8.99
C LEU A 78 -8.52 -13.27 -9.02
N GLN A 79 -7.96 -13.78 -7.92
CA GLN A 79 -7.55 -15.18 -7.82
C GLN A 79 -8.74 -16.13 -8.00
N HIS A 80 -9.87 -15.87 -7.33
CA HIS A 80 -11.08 -16.69 -7.49
C HIS A 80 -11.62 -16.65 -8.94
N LYS A 81 -11.58 -15.50 -9.62
CA LYS A 81 -12.00 -15.40 -11.03
C LYS A 81 -11.05 -16.11 -11.99
N SER A 82 -9.75 -16.13 -11.71
CA SER A 82 -8.76 -16.84 -12.52
C SER A 82 -8.95 -18.36 -12.43
N PHE A 83 -9.21 -18.90 -11.23
CA PHE A 83 -9.49 -20.34 -11.05
C PHE A 83 -10.78 -20.81 -11.74
N SER A 84 -11.78 -19.93 -11.89
CA SER A 84 -13.03 -20.27 -12.60
C SER A 84 -12.92 -20.24 -14.13
N LYS A 85 -11.90 -19.57 -14.69
CA LYS A 85 -11.69 -19.51 -16.16
C LYS A 85 -10.78 -20.61 -16.71
N GLU A 86 -10.07 -21.32 -15.85
CA GLU A 86 -9.15 -22.40 -16.22
C GLU A 86 -9.83 -23.79 -16.23
N ASN A 87 -11.07 -23.87 -15.75
CA ASN A 87 -11.89 -25.10 -15.68
C ASN A 87 -13.15 -25.05 -16.57
N GLN A 88 -13.17 -24.20 -17.60
CA GLN A 88 -14.18 -24.18 -18.67
C GLN A 88 -13.48 -24.38 -20.01
#